data_AF-A0A9E5N370-F1
#
_entry.id   AF-A0A9E5N370-F1
#
_cell.length_a   1.000
_cell.length_b   1.000
_cell.length_c   1.000
_cell.angle_alpha   90.00
_cell.angle_beta   90.00
_cell.angle_gamma   90.00
#
_symmetry.space_group_name_H-M   'P 1'
#
loop_
_entity.id
_entity.type
_entity.pdbx_description
1 polymer ?
#
loop_
_entity_poly.entity_id
_entity_poly.type
_entity_poly.pdbx_seq_one_letter_code
_entity_poly.pdbx_strand_id
1 'polypeptide(L)'
;WAGEGTVAFAANRRNNPESQVAELLARGGQLRGPTDHSVPVLAVRAAENRLCAVVFGYACHCTTLSFYKWSGDYAGFAQIALEQNHPDAMAMFYAGCGADQNPLPRRSVEMCRKYGEALAAGVEDVLGKPMRPIAPRLQTAFAFVELDYEKTLSQPDLEAAAEKDIYQQRR
;
A
#
# COMPACT_ATOMS: atom_id res chain seq x y z
N TRP A 1 9.25 17.21 7.65
CA TRP A 1 9.47 16.31 8.80
C TRP A 1 9.12 14.90 8.40
N ALA A 2 9.85 13.90 8.91
CA ALA A 2 9.59 12.49 8.66
C ALA A 2 9.14 11.77 9.94
N GLY A 3 8.24 10.82 9.79
CA GLY A 3 7.84 9.88 10.82
C GLY A 3 7.37 8.57 10.20
N GLU A 4 7.12 7.58 11.03
CA GLU A 4 6.60 6.28 10.61
C GLU A 4 5.52 5.84 11.60
N GLY A 5 4.38 5.44 11.06
CA GLY A 5 3.25 4.87 11.80
C GLY A 5 3.05 3.42 11.41
N THR A 6 1.91 2.86 11.82
CA THR A 6 1.56 1.49 11.46
C THR A 6 0.06 1.35 11.23
N VAL A 7 -0.32 0.50 10.26
CA VAL A 7 -1.71 0.09 10.05
C VAL A 7 -1.76 -1.36 9.55
N ALA A 8 -2.81 -2.10 9.92
CA ALA A 8 -2.88 -3.55 9.74
C ALA A 8 -4.11 -4.00 8.94
N PHE A 9 -4.14 -3.71 7.63
CA PHE A 9 -5.15 -4.27 6.71
C PHE A 9 -4.58 -4.94 5.45
N ALA A 10 -3.29 -4.76 5.19
CA ALA A 10 -2.61 -5.47 4.11
C ALA A 10 -2.38 -6.91 4.55
N ALA A 11 -2.49 -7.84 3.61
CA ALA A 11 -2.14 -9.22 3.85
C ALA A 11 -1.56 -9.87 2.60
N ASN A 12 -0.61 -10.78 2.83
CA ASN A 12 0.03 -11.52 1.75
C ASN A 12 -0.98 -12.43 1.03
N ARG A 13 -1.31 -12.11 -0.22
CA ARG A 13 -2.29 -12.85 -1.02
C ARG A 13 -1.81 -14.24 -1.46
N ARG A 14 -0.50 -14.53 -1.35
CA ARG A 14 0.07 -15.85 -1.64
C ARG A 14 -0.13 -16.82 -0.48
N ASN A 15 -0.19 -16.30 0.74
CA ASN A 15 -0.46 -17.08 1.95
C ASN A 15 -1.94 -17.12 2.32
N ASN A 16 -2.72 -16.14 1.85
CA ASN A 16 -4.14 -15.99 2.20
C ASN A 16 -5.00 -15.95 0.93
N PRO A 17 -5.41 -17.12 0.38
CA PRO A 17 -6.33 -17.17 -0.74
C PRO A 17 -7.64 -16.45 -0.38
N GLU A 18 -8.02 -15.45 -1.18
CA GLU A 18 -9.16 -14.57 -0.89
C GLU A 18 -10.45 -15.35 -0.57
N SER A 19 -10.70 -16.45 -1.28
CA SER A 19 -11.89 -17.29 -1.10
C SER A 19 -11.99 -17.91 0.30
N GLN A 20 -10.87 -18.05 1.02
CA GLN A 20 -10.82 -18.66 2.35
C GLN A 20 -10.78 -17.62 3.49
N VAL A 21 -10.55 -16.34 3.16
CA VAL A 21 -10.33 -15.28 4.16
C VAL A 21 -11.54 -15.09 5.06
N ALA A 22 -12.75 -15.04 4.50
CA ALA A 22 -13.96 -14.79 5.30
C ALA A 22 -14.21 -15.90 6.32
N GLU A 23 -14.11 -17.17 5.91
CA GLU A 23 -14.26 -18.32 6.80
C GLU A 23 -13.13 -18.37 7.85
N LEU A 24 -11.89 -18.11 7.43
CA LEU A 24 -10.73 -18.07 8.31
C LEU A 24 -10.90 -17.04 9.43
N LEU A 25 -11.35 -15.83 9.11
CA LEU A 25 -11.59 -14.78 10.09
C LEU A 25 -12.80 -15.09 10.98
N ALA A 26 -13.88 -15.66 10.43
CA ALA A 26 -15.08 -16.01 11.19
C ALA A 26 -14.81 -17.07 12.28
N ARG A 27 -13.86 -17.98 12.05
CA ARG A 27 -13.41 -18.97 13.05
C ARG A 27 -12.29 -18.48 13.98
N GLY A 28 -11.99 -17.19 13.98
CA GLY A 28 -10.93 -16.59 14.81
C GLY A 28 -9.50 -16.89 14.34
N GLY A 29 -9.33 -17.32 13.09
CA GLY A 29 -8.03 -17.51 12.47
C GLY A 29 -7.35 -16.19 12.11
N GLN A 30 -6.05 -16.25 11.87
CA GLN A 30 -5.22 -15.10 11.53
C GLN A 30 -4.67 -15.22 10.11
N LEU A 31 -4.59 -14.08 9.42
CA LEU A 31 -3.88 -13.98 8.14
C LEU A 31 -2.38 -14.18 8.39
N ARG A 32 -1.70 -14.82 7.43
CA ARG A 32 -0.29 -15.22 7.54
C ARG A 32 0.56 -14.64 6.42
N GLY A 33 1.88 -14.81 6.54
CA GLY A 33 2.84 -14.39 5.52
C GLY A 33 3.47 -13.03 5.82
N PRO A 34 4.50 -12.65 5.06
CA PRO A 34 5.18 -11.38 5.25
C PRO A 34 4.28 -10.23 4.80
N THR A 35 4.18 -9.22 5.65
CA THR A 35 3.48 -7.97 5.37
C THR A 35 4.30 -6.82 5.95
N ASP A 36 4.47 -5.75 5.18
CA ASP A 36 4.98 -4.48 5.66
C ASP A 36 3.79 -3.60 6.08
N HIS A 37 3.67 -3.36 7.38
CA HIS A 37 2.62 -2.55 7.99
C HIS A 37 3.06 -1.11 8.27
N SER A 38 4.27 -0.71 7.87
CA SER A 38 4.77 0.63 8.10
C SER A 38 4.02 1.65 7.25
N VAL A 39 3.72 2.79 7.86
CA VAL A 39 3.12 3.97 7.24
C VAL A 39 4.15 5.10 7.29
N PRO A 40 5.07 5.17 6.32
CA PRO A 40 6.00 6.30 6.22
C PRO A 40 5.24 7.59 5.92
N VAL A 41 5.55 8.65 6.67
CA VAL A 41 4.90 9.97 6.56
C VAL A 41 5.94 11.07 6.41
N LEU A 42 5.76 11.89 5.40
CA LEU A 42 6.48 13.14 5.18
C LEU A 42 5.50 14.30 5.32
N ALA A 43 5.68 15.10 6.37
CA ALA A 43 4.90 16.32 6.61
C ALA A 43 5.65 17.55 6.09
N VAL A 44 4.95 18.38 5.32
CA VAL A 44 5.41 19.70 4.85
C VAL A 44 4.61 20.76 5.60
N ARG A 45 5.30 21.62 6.34
CA ARG A 45 4.68 22.66 7.15
C ARG A 45 5.23 24.04 6.79
N ALA A 46 4.36 25.03 6.78
CA ALA A 46 4.72 26.44 6.66
C ALA A 46 5.09 27.03 8.03
N ALA A 47 5.14 28.36 8.10
CA ALA A 47 5.24 29.11 9.34
C ALA A 47 4.11 28.71 10.32
N GLU A 48 4.36 28.96 11.62
CA GLU A 48 3.44 28.61 12.71
C GLU A 48 3.03 27.13 12.75
N ASN A 49 3.85 26.23 12.19
CA ASN A 49 3.64 24.78 12.16
C ASN A 49 2.40 24.31 11.36
N ARG A 50 1.82 25.17 10.54
CA ARG A 50 0.64 24.86 9.70
C ARG A 50 0.99 23.82 8.63
N LEU A 51 0.24 22.72 8.57
CA LEU A 51 0.44 21.66 7.57
C LEU A 51 -0.01 22.16 6.18
N CYS A 52 0.83 21.98 5.16
CA CYS A 52 0.54 22.36 3.77
C CYS A 52 0.48 21.17 2.83
N ALA A 53 1.22 20.10 3.15
CA ALA A 53 1.11 18.84 2.45
C ALA A 53 1.52 17.68 3.36
N VAL A 54 0.94 16.52 3.10
CA VAL A 54 1.36 15.26 3.70
C VAL A 54 1.53 14.22 2.60
N VAL A 55 2.74 13.68 2.47
CA VAL A 55 3.02 12.54 1.61
C VAL A 55 3.10 11.30 2.50
N PHE A 56 2.33 10.28 2.18
CA PHE A 56 2.28 9.05 2.97
C PHE A 56 2.29 7.82 2.09
N GLY A 57 2.88 6.73 2.59
CA GLY A 57 3.01 5.48 1.86
C GLY A 57 2.36 4.32 2.56
N TYR A 58 2.00 3.30 1.79
CA TYR A 58 1.61 2.00 2.33
C TYR A 58 1.84 0.88 1.31
N ALA A 59 2.34 -0.27 1.76
CA ALA A 59 2.67 -1.41 0.91
C ALA A 59 1.44 -2.30 0.67
N CYS A 60 0.51 -1.84 -0.17
CA CYS A 60 -0.71 -2.57 -0.49
C CYS A 60 -1.26 -2.19 -1.88
N HIS A 61 -1.95 -3.11 -2.54
CA HIS A 61 -2.65 -2.83 -3.80
C HIS A 61 -3.99 -2.13 -3.57
N CYS A 62 -4.25 -1.03 -4.27
CA CYS A 62 -5.57 -0.37 -4.39
C CYS A 62 -6.58 -1.25 -5.14
N THR A 63 -6.98 -2.36 -4.53
CA THR A 63 -7.80 -3.43 -5.12
C THR A 63 -8.89 -3.89 -4.16
N THR A 64 -9.33 -3.00 -3.27
CA THR A 64 -10.46 -3.30 -2.37
C THR A 64 -11.74 -3.44 -3.18
N LEU A 65 -11.91 -2.67 -4.25
CA LEU A 65 -13.11 -2.64 -5.06
C LEU A 65 -12.96 -3.49 -6.34
N SER A 66 -14.11 -3.93 -6.89
CA SER A 66 -14.16 -4.81 -8.08
C SER A 66 -15.27 -4.44 -9.06
N PHE A 67 -15.69 -3.18 -9.09
CA PHE A 67 -16.73 -2.66 -9.97
C PHE A 67 -16.16 -1.70 -11.02
N TYR A 68 -16.98 -1.31 -12.00
CA TYR A 68 -16.61 -0.42 -13.11
C TYR A 68 -16.99 1.05 -12.87
N LYS A 69 -16.68 1.58 -11.69
CA LYS A 69 -16.91 2.99 -11.34
C LYS A 69 -15.59 3.62 -10.93
N TRP A 70 -15.46 4.92 -11.16
CA TRP A 70 -14.30 5.70 -10.74
C TRP A 70 -14.18 5.74 -9.22
N SER A 71 -13.00 5.39 -8.72
CA SER A 71 -12.67 5.43 -7.31
C SER A 71 -11.15 5.46 -7.13
N GLY A 72 -10.67 6.19 -6.12
CA GLY A 72 -9.27 6.12 -5.67
C GLY A 72 -8.99 4.93 -4.74
N ASP A 73 -9.96 4.03 -4.52
CA ASP A 73 -9.90 2.92 -3.56
C ASP A 73 -9.53 3.42 -2.14
N TYR A 74 -8.96 2.58 -1.28
CA TYR A 74 -8.65 2.98 0.10
C TYR A 74 -7.67 4.17 0.15
N ALA A 75 -6.76 4.30 -0.83
CA ALA A 75 -5.81 5.40 -0.88
C ALA A 75 -6.52 6.74 -1.09
N GLY A 76 -7.49 6.78 -2.02
CA GLY A 76 -8.33 7.94 -2.24
C GLY A 76 -9.19 8.28 -1.03
N PHE A 77 -9.77 7.26 -0.35
CA PHE A 77 -10.50 7.51 0.90
C PHE A 77 -9.58 8.05 2.02
N ALA A 78 -8.32 7.61 2.09
CA ALA A 78 -7.36 8.14 3.04
C ALA A 78 -7.01 9.61 2.74
N GLN A 79 -6.78 9.95 1.46
CA GLN A 79 -6.54 11.33 1.04
C GLN A 79 -7.71 12.24 1.40
N ILE A 80 -8.95 11.81 1.09
CA ILE A 80 -10.17 12.56 1.44
C ILE A 80 -10.26 12.79 2.95
N ALA A 81 -10.04 11.76 3.77
CA ALA A 81 -10.10 11.88 5.22
C ALA A 81 -9.04 12.87 5.77
N LEU A 82 -7.81 12.81 5.26
CA LEU A 82 -6.74 13.73 5.66
C LEU A 82 -7.02 15.18 5.23
N GLU A 83 -7.52 15.39 4.01
CA GLU A 83 -7.86 16.72 3.50
C GLU A 83 -9.08 17.32 4.23
N GLN A 84 -9.99 16.49 4.72
CA GLN A 84 -11.09 16.94 5.58
C GLN A 84 -10.59 17.39 6.96
N ASN A 85 -9.61 16.69 7.54
CA ASN A 85 -9.03 17.04 8.84
C ASN A 85 -8.06 18.23 8.75
N HIS A 86 -7.43 18.42 7.59
CA HIS A 86 -6.45 19.49 7.33
C HIS A 86 -6.82 20.24 6.03
N PRO A 87 -7.82 21.13 6.04
CA PRO A 87 -8.36 21.76 4.82
C PRO A 87 -7.36 22.56 3.97
N ASP A 88 -6.26 23.02 4.57
CA ASP A 88 -5.19 23.77 3.90
C ASP A 88 -4.06 22.87 3.38
N ALA A 89 -4.15 21.55 3.61
CA ALA A 89 -3.11 20.59 3.27
C ALA A 89 -3.52 19.69 2.11
N MET A 90 -2.57 19.45 1.19
CA MET A 90 -2.73 18.43 0.15
C MET A 90 -2.28 17.06 0.66
N ALA A 91 -3.12 16.03 0.52
CA ALA A 91 -2.75 14.67 0.88
C ALA A 91 -2.29 13.90 -0.36
N MET A 92 -1.12 13.28 -0.30
CA MET A 92 -0.52 12.53 -1.42
C MET A 92 -0.13 11.13 -0.99
N PHE A 93 -0.71 10.13 -1.65
CA PHE A 93 -0.37 8.73 -1.44
C PHE A 93 0.73 8.26 -2.41
N TYR A 94 1.65 7.42 -1.94
CA TYR A 94 2.51 6.61 -2.81
C TYR A 94 2.40 5.12 -2.47
N ALA A 95 2.40 4.29 -3.50
CA ALA A 95 2.40 2.84 -3.32
C ALA A 95 3.78 2.35 -2.89
N GLY A 96 3.83 1.63 -1.76
CA GLY A 96 5.03 0.93 -1.31
C GLY A 96 5.27 -0.39 -2.06
N CYS A 97 6.16 -1.23 -1.54
CA CYS A 97 6.48 -2.55 -2.12
C CYS A 97 5.36 -3.58 -1.83
N GLY A 98 4.18 -3.39 -2.42
CA GLY A 98 2.96 -4.13 -2.10
C GLY A 98 2.51 -5.20 -3.10
N ALA A 99 3.38 -5.73 -3.96
CA ALA A 99 3.00 -6.57 -5.11
C ALA A 99 2.21 -7.87 -4.75
N ASP A 100 2.51 -8.43 -3.58
CA ASP A 100 1.82 -9.58 -3.01
C ASP A 100 0.85 -9.20 -1.88
N GLN A 101 0.60 -7.91 -1.67
CA GLN A 101 -0.20 -7.38 -0.57
C GLN A 101 -1.56 -6.91 -1.07
N ASN A 102 -2.62 -7.56 -0.58
CA ASN A 102 -4.00 -7.15 -0.85
C ASN A 102 -4.66 -6.63 0.43
N PRO A 103 -5.60 -5.68 0.31
CA PRO A 103 -6.50 -5.34 1.39
C PRO A 103 -7.48 -6.51 1.57
N LEU A 104 -7.53 -7.11 2.76
CA LEU A 104 -8.36 -8.29 3.04
C LEU A 104 -9.09 -8.16 4.38
N PRO A 105 -10.42 -8.40 4.43
CA PRO A 105 -11.33 -8.74 3.32
C PRO A 105 -11.61 -7.58 2.36
N ARG A 106 -12.16 -7.86 1.16
CA ARG A 106 -12.42 -6.85 0.12
C ARG A 106 -13.76 -7.05 -0.60
N ARG A 107 -14.01 -6.25 -1.65
CA ARG A 107 -15.22 -6.15 -2.48
C ARG A 107 -16.41 -5.41 -1.86
N SER A 108 -16.14 -4.55 -0.87
CA SER A 108 -17.15 -3.68 -0.28
C SER A 108 -16.64 -2.24 -0.21
N VAL A 109 -17.49 -1.28 -0.57
CA VAL A 109 -17.23 0.16 -0.40
C VAL A 109 -17.03 0.50 1.08
N GLU A 110 -17.78 -0.15 1.96
CA GLU A 110 -17.65 0.03 3.40
C GLU A 110 -16.24 -0.36 3.87
N MET A 111 -15.75 -1.54 3.45
CA MET A 111 -14.38 -1.97 3.78
C MET A 111 -13.33 -1.05 3.18
N CYS A 112 -13.51 -0.63 1.94
CA CYS A 112 -12.62 0.31 1.26
C CYS A 112 -12.50 1.64 2.01
N ARG A 113 -13.62 2.17 2.50
CA ARG A 113 -13.66 3.37 3.33
C ARG A 113 -12.98 3.13 4.67
N LYS A 114 -13.29 2.03 5.37
CA LYS A 114 -12.64 1.65 6.64
C LYS A 114 -11.12 1.58 6.52
N TYR A 115 -10.60 1.02 5.43
CA TYR A 115 -9.15 0.98 5.19
C TYR A 115 -8.55 2.35 4.93
N GLY A 116 -9.26 3.21 4.19
CA GLY A 116 -8.84 4.59 3.99
C GLY A 116 -8.81 5.38 5.30
N GLU A 117 -9.85 5.26 6.11
CA GLU A 117 -9.95 5.88 7.44
C GLU A 117 -8.86 5.34 8.39
N ALA A 118 -8.59 4.03 8.38
CA ALA A 118 -7.53 3.43 9.17
C ALA A 118 -6.14 3.93 8.76
N LEU A 119 -5.89 4.05 7.45
CA LEU A 119 -4.63 4.59 6.94
C LEU A 119 -4.48 6.08 7.31
N ALA A 120 -5.54 6.88 7.15
CA ALA A 120 -5.55 8.28 7.58
C ALA A 120 -5.29 8.41 9.08
N ALA A 121 -5.93 7.59 9.93
CA ALA A 121 -5.70 7.57 11.36
C ALA A 121 -4.23 7.23 11.71
N GLY A 122 -3.62 6.28 10.99
CA GLY A 122 -2.19 5.97 11.14
C GLY A 122 -1.29 7.16 10.78
N VAL A 123 -1.67 7.96 9.78
CA VAL A 123 -0.96 9.20 9.43
C VAL A 123 -1.16 10.27 10.51
N GLU A 124 -2.39 10.46 11.01
CA GLU A 124 -2.70 11.43 12.07
C GLU A 124 -1.95 11.15 13.37
N ASP A 125 -1.85 9.88 13.76
CA ASP A 125 -1.08 9.45 14.92
C ASP A 125 0.40 9.87 14.80
N VAL A 126 0.98 9.77 13.60
CA VAL A 126 2.34 10.23 13.33
C VAL A 126 2.43 11.76 13.37
N LEU A 127 1.46 12.47 12.79
CA LEU A 127 1.42 13.93 12.78
C LEU A 127 1.26 14.54 14.18
N GLY A 128 0.62 13.81 15.10
CA GLY A 128 0.41 14.20 16.51
C GLY A 128 1.62 13.95 17.42
N LYS A 129 2.67 13.27 16.94
CA LYS A 129 3.87 12.93 17.70
C LYS A 129 5.08 13.78 17.28
N PRO A 130 6.15 13.86 18.10
CA PRO A 130 7.40 14.45 17.67
C PRO A 130 7.95 13.77 16.42
N MET A 131 8.13 14.54 15.35
CA MET A 131 8.65 14.05 14.08
C MET A 131 10.11 14.47 13.87
N ARG A 132 10.86 13.67 13.10
CA ARG A 132 12.26 13.97 12.79
C ARG A 132 12.35 15.10 11.75
N PRO A 133 13.12 16.18 12.00
CA PRO A 133 13.39 17.18 10.98
C PRO A 133 14.23 16.57 9.84
N ILE A 134 13.95 17.00 8.61
CA ILE A 134 14.71 16.60 7.42
C ILE A 134 15.58 17.79 7.03
N ALA A 135 16.87 17.55 6.83
CA ALA A 135 17.78 18.61 6.39
C ALA A 135 17.34 19.15 5.01
N PRO A 136 17.46 20.46 4.75
CA PRO A 136 17.06 21.07 3.49
C PRO A 136 18.11 20.81 2.40
N ARG A 137 18.31 19.53 2.05
CA ARG A 137 19.25 19.07 1.03
C ARG A 137 18.50 18.21 0.03
N LEU A 138 18.47 18.65 -1.22
CA LEU A 138 17.96 17.88 -2.33
C LEU A 138 19.14 17.33 -3.14
N GLN A 139 19.15 16.03 -3.35
CA GLN A 139 20.06 15.34 -4.25
C GLN A 139 19.23 14.46 -5.16
N THR A 140 19.53 14.47 -6.45
CA THR A 140 18.84 13.67 -7.47
C THR A 140 19.87 12.88 -8.27
N ALA A 141 19.50 11.67 -8.66
CA ALA A 141 20.28 10.82 -9.55
C ALA A 141 19.30 10.10 -10.48
N PHE A 142 19.69 9.93 -11.74
CA PHE A 142 18.88 9.28 -12.76
C PHE A 142 19.80 8.60 -13.77
N ALA A 143 19.45 7.39 -14.18
CA ALA A 143 20.15 6.63 -15.21
C ALA A 143 19.17 5.75 -15.98
N PHE A 144 19.43 5.58 -17.28
CA PHE A 144 18.84 4.48 -18.03
C PHE A 144 19.71 3.24 -17.83
N VAL A 145 19.06 2.10 -17.58
CA VAL A 145 19.72 0.80 -17.42
C VAL A 145 19.18 -0.12 -18.48
N GLU A 146 20.06 -0.66 -19.33
CA GLU A 146 19.71 -1.73 -20.26
C GLU A 146 19.60 -3.04 -19.46
N LEU A 147 18.45 -3.70 -19.56
CA LEU A 147 18.22 -5.02 -18.97
C LEU A 147 18.18 -6.04 -20.10
N ASP A 148 19.18 -6.90 -20.14
CA ASP A 148 19.24 -8.00 -21.10
C ASP A 148 18.03 -8.92 -20.92
N TYR A 149 17.46 -9.37 -22.04
CA TYR A 149 16.45 -10.41 -21.99
C TYR A 149 17.04 -11.70 -21.42
N GLU A 150 16.25 -12.39 -20.60
CA GLU A 150 16.55 -13.76 -20.24
C GLU A 150 16.43 -14.68 -21.48
N LYS A 151 16.92 -15.92 -21.37
CA LYS A 151 16.82 -16.93 -22.43
C LYS A 151 15.38 -17.02 -22.95
N THR A 152 15.19 -16.89 -24.26
CA THR A 152 13.91 -17.21 -24.89
C THR A 152 13.59 -18.68 -24.65
N LEU A 153 12.48 -18.93 -23.97
CA LEU A 153 12.05 -20.29 -23.65
C LEU A 153 11.63 -21.02 -24.93
N SER A 154 12.21 -22.19 -25.16
CA SER A 154 11.77 -23.10 -26.22
C SER A 154 10.50 -23.85 -25.81
N GLN A 155 9.80 -24.48 -26.76
CA GLN A 155 8.66 -25.33 -26.44
C GLN A 155 8.99 -26.40 -25.37
N PRO A 156 10.11 -27.14 -25.45
CA PRO A 156 10.51 -28.05 -24.37
C PRO A 156 10.72 -27.37 -23.01
N ASP A 157 11.27 -26.14 -22.99
CA ASP A 157 11.43 -25.39 -21.73
C ASP A 157 10.06 -25.04 -21.13
N LEU A 158 9.09 -24.65 -21.96
CA LEU A 158 7.72 -24.33 -21.54
C LEU A 158 6.96 -25.56 -21.06
N GLU A 159 7.07 -26.69 -21.77
CA GLU A 159 6.49 -27.97 -21.36
C GLU A 159 7.07 -28.41 -20.00
N ALA A 160 8.38 -28.28 -19.81
CA ALA A 160 9.02 -28.57 -18.52
C ALA A 160 8.60 -27.61 -17.40
N ALA A 161 8.32 -26.33 -17.71
CA ALA A 161 7.83 -25.35 -16.73
C ALA A 161 6.36 -25.61 -16.34
N ALA A 162 5.55 -26.14 -17.27
CA ALA A 162 4.16 -26.49 -17.02
C ALA A 162 3.99 -27.57 -15.94
N GLU A 163 4.97 -28.46 -15.79
CA GLU A 163 4.97 -29.52 -14.77
C GLU A 163 5.42 -29.06 -13.37
N LYS A 164 5.83 -27.79 -13.23
CA LYS A 164 6.32 -27.24 -11.96
C LYS A 164 5.20 -26.60 -11.14
N ASP A 165 5.55 -25.97 -10.01
CA ASP A 165 4.57 -25.28 -9.18
C ASP A 165 3.88 -24.11 -9.91
N ILE A 166 2.71 -23.71 -9.42
CA ILE A 166 1.88 -22.69 -10.04
C ILE A 166 2.56 -21.31 -10.21
N TYR A 167 3.60 -21.00 -9.42
CA TYR A 167 4.36 -19.75 -9.57
C TYR A 167 5.36 -19.83 -10.72
N GLN A 168 5.89 -21.01 -10.99
CA GLN A 168 6.78 -21.26 -12.12
C GLN A 168 6.00 -21.46 -13.43
N GLN A 169 4.81 -22.04 -13.38
CA GLN A 169 3.90 -22.15 -14.53
C GLN A 169 3.42 -20.77 -15.05
N ARG A 170 3.37 -19.75 -14.18
CA ARG A 170 2.85 -18.41 -14.49
C ARG A 170 3.93 -17.38 -14.81
N ARG A 171 5.20 -17.77 -14.79
CA ARG A 171 6.35 -16.93 -15.18
C ARG A 171 6.66 -17.15 -16.65
#